data_AF-A0A3D1XSC6-F1
#
_entry.id   AF-A0A3D1XSC6-F1
#
_cell.length_a   1.000
_cell.length_b   1.000
_cell.length_c   1.000
_cell.angle_alpha   90.00
_cell.angle_beta   90.00
_cell.angle_gamma   90.00
#
_symmetry.space_group_name_H-M   'P 1'
#
loop_
_entity.id
_entity.type
_entity.pdbx_description
1 polymer ?
#
loop_
_entity_poly.entity_id
_entity_poly.type
_entity_poly.pdbx_seq_one_letter_code
_entity_poly.pdbx_strand_id
1 'polypeptide(L)'
;MIKKENIFFSSLLVVLALSSTISAAPAFTDKMLTGYELAQDWDLIAAEELSNSLLENHPESGDAHFLSARIEFLKGNYNRASEILERVGDSYEEVSDFKNRVEATRKATQNFVTRETAHFRFRYKEGPDEVLLTYAEEVLEKSYLVLG
;
A
#
# COMPACT_ATOMS: atom_id res chain seq x y z
N MET A 1 -8.80 -81.78 29.35
CA MET A 1 -9.73 -81.11 30.30
C MET A 1 -9.07 -79.77 30.62
N ILE A 2 -9.45 -78.58 30.13
CA ILE A 2 -10.71 -77.97 29.67
C ILE A 2 -10.36 -76.87 28.64
N LYS A 3 -11.19 -76.72 27.60
CA LYS A 3 -11.20 -75.66 26.57
C LYS A 3 -11.22 -74.25 27.17
N LYS A 4 -10.57 -73.29 26.51
CA LYS A 4 -11.07 -71.90 26.42
C LYS A 4 -10.84 -71.37 25.01
N GLU A 5 -11.94 -71.33 24.26
CA GLU A 5 -12.11 -70.45 23.09
C GLU A 5 -12.34 -69.02 23.59
N ASN A 6 -11.92 -68.02 22.82
CA ASN A 6 -12.70 -66.81 22.47
C ASN A 6 -11.79 -65.81 21.71
N ILE A 7 -12.06 -65.51 20.44
CA ILE A 7 -12.97 -64.49 19.86
C ILE A 7 -12.14 -63.35 19.25
N PHE A 8 -12.32 -63.19 17.94
CA PHE A 8 -12.17 -62.00 17.09
C PHE A 8 -11.95 -60.66 17.81
N PHE A 9 -11.04 -59.82 17.32
CA PHE A 9 -11.38 -58.42 16.97
C PHE A 9 -10.35 -57.83 15.99
N SER A 10 -10.83 -57.59 14.78
CA SER A 10 -10.26 -56.68 13.78
C SER A 10 -10.14 -55.27 14.37
N SER A 11 -9.00 -54.60 14.18
CA SER A 11 -9.00 -53.12 14.13
C SER A 11 -7.73 -52.61 13.44
N LEU A 12 -7.86 -52.36 12.14
CA LEU A 12 -6.97 -51.52 11.34
C LEU A 12 -7.24 -50.05 11.74
N LEU A 13 -6.36 -49.46 12.55
CA LEU A 13 -6.44 -48.05 12.94
C LEU A 13 -5.75 -47.18 11.87
N VAL A 14 -6.50 -46.78 10.84
CA VAL A 14 -6.08 -45.69 9.94
C VAL A 14 -6.32 -44.37 10.67
N VAL A 15 -5.27 -43.77 11.21
CA VAL A 15 -5.29 -42.40 11.72
C VAL A 15 -5.12 -41.47 10.52
N LEU A 16 -6.23 -40.93 10.00
CA LEU A 16 -6.20 -39.73 9.16
C LEU A 16 -5.78 -38.55 10.05
N ALA A 17 -4.52 -38.15 9.94
CA ALA A 17 -4.08 -36.84 10.43
C ALA A 17 -4.70 -35.77 9.52
N LEU A 18 -5.81 -35.16 9.96
CA LEU A 18 -6.24 -33.89 9.42
C LEU A 18 -5.22 -32.83 9.86
N SER A 19 -4.25 -32.56 9.00
CA SER A 19 -3.38 -31.40 9.12
C SER A 19 -4.19 -30.16 8.78
N SER A 20 -4.88 -29.58 9.76
CA SER A 20 -5.40 -28.22 9.66
C SER A 20 -4.21 -27.27 9.55
N THR A 21 -3.90 -26.82 8.34
CA THR A 21 -2.96 -25.72 8.12
C THR A 21 -3.58 -24.44 8.66
N ILE A 22 -3.32 -24.14 9.92
CA ILE A 22 -3.60 -22.82 10.48
C ILE A 22 -2.57 -21.88 9.85
N SER A 23 -2.99 -21.10 8.86
CA SER A 23 -2.16 -19.99 8.36
C SER A 23 -2.07 -18.96 9.47
N ALA A 24 -0.86 -18.72 9.99
CA ALA A 24 -0.64 -17.58 10.89
C ALA A 24 -0.90 -16.28 10.10
N ALA A 25 -1.54 -15.31 10.74
CA ALA A 25 -1.65 -13.98 10.16
C ALA A 25 -0.23 -13.39 9.98
N PRO A 26 0.06 -12.69 8.87
CA PRO A 26 1.38 -12.12 8.63
C PRO A 26 1.73 -11.11 9.73
N ALA A 27 3.01 -11.08 10.12
CA ALA A 27 3.49 -10.19 11.17
C ALA A 27 3.41 -8.73 10.71
N PHE A 28 3.42 -7.79 11.66
CA PHE A 28 3.43 -6.35 11.37
C PHE A 28 4.54 -5.98 10.36
N THR A 29 5.76 -6.50 10.56
CA THR A 29 6.90 -6.27 9.68
C THR A 29 6.68 -6.80 8.27
N ASP A 30 6.06 -7.98 8.12
CA ASP A 30 5.77 -8.57 6.79
C ASP A 30 4.77 -7.71 6.02
N LYS A 31 3.72 -7.23 6.71
CA LYS A 31 2.73 -6.32 6.13
C LYS A 31 3.34 -4.96 5.77
N MET A 32 4.23 -4.42 6.62
CA MET A 32 4.96 -3.20 6.31
C MET A 32 5.80 -3.36 5.04
N LEU A 33 6.57 -4.44 4.94
CA LEU A 33 7.38 -4.75 3.74
C LEU A 33 6.49 -4.86 2.50
N THR A 34 5.40 -5.61 2.59
CA THR A 34 4.42 -5.74 1.50
C THR A 34 3.87 -4.37 1.08
N GLY A 35 3.58 -3.50 2.04
CA GLY A 35 3.11 -2.13 1.75
C GLY A 35 4.14 -1.31 0.98
N TYR A 36 5.43 -1.43 1.32
CA TYR A 36 6.50 -0.79 0.56
C TYR A 36 6.64 -1.37 -0.86
N GLU A 37 6.53 -2.69 -1.01
CA GLU A 37 6.57 -3.36 -2.32
C GLU A 37 5.42 -2.90 -3.22
N LEU A 38 4.18 -2.90 -2.72
CA LEU A 38 3.01 -2.40 -3.46
C LEU A 38 3.19 -0.95 -3.90
N ALA A 39 3.68 -0.09 -3.01
CA ALA A 39 3.94 1.31 -3.34
C ALA A 39 5.06 1.47 -4.39
N GLN A 40 6.11 0.63 -4.31
CA GLN A 40 7.22 0.60 -5.26
C GLN A 40 6.78 0.13 -6.65
N ASP A 41 5.84 -0.82 -6.70
CA ASP A 41 5.23 -1.37 -7.91
C ASP A 41 4.07 -0.51 -8.46
N TRP A 42 3.81 0.64 -7.84
CA TRP A 42 2.72 1.58 -8.19
C TRP A 42 1.29 1.03 -8.04
N ASP A 43 1.09 -0.08 -7.32
CA ASP A 43 -0.24 -0.50 -6.88
C ASP A 43 -0.67 0.32 -5.65
N LEU A 44 -0.95 1.60 -5.90
CA LEU A 44 -1.25 2.57 -4.85
C LEU A 44 -2.61 2.32 -4.17
N ILE A 45 -3.51 1.61 -4.84
CA ILE A 45 -4.81 1.23 -4.26
C ILE A 45 -4.59 0.16 -3.18
N ALA A 46 -3.92 -0.94 -3.53
CA ALA A 46 -3.62 -2.00 -2.56
C ALA A 46 -2.69 -1.50 -1.44
N ALA A 47 -1.69 -0.67 -1.77
CA ALA A 47 -0.80 -0.07 -0.79
C ALA A 47 -1.58 0.79 0.23
N GLU A 48 -2.54 1.60 -0.24
CA GLU A 48 -3.39 2.43 0.62
C GLU A 48 -4.30 1.57 1.52
N GLU A 49 -4.96 0.55 0.97
CA GLU A 49 -5.80 -0.36 1.76
C GLU A 49 -5.00 -1.04 2.87
N LEU A 50 -3.81 -1.55 2.55
CA LEU A 50 -2.92 -2.18 3.53
C LEU A 50 -2.41 -1.18 4.57
N SER A 51 -2.00 0.01 4.14
CA SER A 51 -1.56 1.09 5.03
C SER A 51 -2.67 1.52 6.00
N ASN A 52 -3.91 1.61 5.53
CA ASN A 52 -5.06 1.95 6.37
C ASN A 52 -5.31 0.85 7.42
N SER A 53 -5.22 -0.42 7.02
CA SER A 53 -5.32 -1.54 7.96
C SER A 53 -4.20 -1.52 9.01
N LEU A 54 -2.97 -1.16 8.62
CA LEU A 54 -1.85 -1.02 9.55
C LEU A 54 -2.09 0.10 10.57
N LEU A 55 -2.60 1.25 10.13
CA LEU A 55 -2.91 2.38 11.01
C LEU A 55 -4.11 2.11 11.93
N GLU A 56 -5.10 1.35 11.49
CA GLU A 56 -6.23 0.94 12.34
C GLU A 56 -5.76 0.07 13.51
N ASN A 57 -4.85 -0.87 13.23
CA ASN A 57 -4.33 -1.81 14.24
C ASN A 57 -3.19 -1.23 15.08
N HIS A 58 -2.45 -0.25 14.54
CA HIS A 58 -1.27 0.36 15.16
C HIS A 58 -1.28 1.90 15.01
N PRO A 59 -2.25 2.60 15.62
CA PRO A 59 -2.51 4.01 15.37
C PRO A 59 -1.43 4.98 15.86
N GLU A 60 -0.46 4.51 16.65
CA GLU A 60 0.68 5.32 17.14
C GLU A 60 2.00 4.92 16.46
N SER A 61 1.97 3.99 15.49
CA SER A 61 3.18 3.50 14.84
C SER A 61 3.74 4.55 13.87
N GLY A 62 4.94 5.06 14.17
CA GLY A 62 5.66 5.97 13.28
C GLY A 62 5.94 5.35 11.91
N ASP A 63 6.25 4.05 11.86
CA ASP A 63 6.51 3.33 10.61
C ASP A 63 5.26 3.25 9.73
N ALA A 64 4.10 2.94 10.33
CA ALA A 64 2.83 2.91 9.59
C ALA A 64 2.45 4.29 9.03
N HIS A 65 2.67 5.35 9.81
CA HIS A 65 2.49 6.73 9.31
C HIS A 65 3.51 7.08 8.23
N PHE A 66 4.75 6.62 8.33
CA PHE A 66 5.77 6.87 7.33
C PHE A 66 5.44 6.20 5.99
N LEU A 67 4.95 4.96 6.00
CA LEU A 67 4.41 4.29 4.81
C LEU A 67 3.23 5.07 4.21
N SER A 68 2.26 5.44 5.04
CA SER A 68 1.09 6.21 4.60
C SER A 68 1.48 7.54 3.94
N ALA A 69 2.43 8.27 4.53
CA ALA A 69 2.94 9.52 3.95
C ALA A 69 3.61 9.30 2.59
N ARG A 70 4.36 8.20 2.42
CA ARG A 70 4.97 7.86 1.12
C ARG A 70 3.93 7.56 0.05
N ILE A 71 2.87 6.83 0.41
CA ILE A 71 1.75 6.53 -0.50
C ILE A 71 1.04 7.84 -0.91
N GLU A 72 0.74 8.72 0.03
CA GLU A 72 0.13 10.02 -0.26
C GLU A 72 1.04 10.90 -1.13
N PHE A 73 2.36 10.86 -0.91
CA PHE A 73 3.32 11.55 -1.77
C PHE A 73 3.28 11.00 -3.20
N LEU A 74 3.23 9.68 -3.40
CA LEU A 74 3.13 9.03 -4.72
C LEU A 74 1.81 9.36 -5.44
N LYS A 75 0.71 9.50 -4.70
CA LYS A 75 -0.59 9.99 -5.21
C LYS A 75 -0.57 11.49 -5.56
N GLY A 76 0.55 12.17 -5.31
CA GLY A 76 0.75 13.61 -5.50
C GLY A 76 0.00 14.48 -4.49
N ASN A 77 -0.41 13.91 -3.35
CA ASN A 77 -1.10 14.61 -2.26
C ASN A 77 -0.07 15.18 -1.27
N TYR A 78 0.81 16.05 -1.76
CA TYR A 78 2.00 16.49 -1.01
C TYR A 78 1.69 17.21 0.31
N ASN A 79 0.58 17.97 0.38
CA ASN A 79 0.13 18.58 1.63
C ASN A 79 -0.20 17.51 2.67
N ARG A 80 -0.96 16.49 2.26
CA ARG A 80 -1.37 15.39 3.15
C ARG A 80 -0.18 14.57 3.62
N ALA A 81 0.75 14.26 2.72
CA ALA A 81 2.01 13.60 3.07
C ALA A 81 2.79 14.40 4.14
N SER A 82 2.87 15.72 3.98
CA SER A 82 3.53 16.60 4.95
C SER A 82 2.86 16.55 6.32
N GLU A 83 1.53 16.63 6.39
CA GLU A 83 0.76 16.56 7.64
C GLU A 83 0.98 15.24 8.38
N ILE A 84 1.01 14.11 7.65
CA ILE A 84 1.23 12.79 8.25
C ILE A 84 2.64 12.70 8.83
N LEU A 85 3.65 13.26 8.15
CA LEU A 85 5.05 13.23 8.59
C LEU A 85 5.32 13.99 9.89
N GLU A 86 4.42 14.86 10.33
CA GLU A 86 4.49 15.51 11.65
C GLU A 86 4.39 14.48 12.80
N ARG A 87 3.80 13.31 12.53
CA ARG A 87 3.64 12.21 13.50
C ARG A 87 4.81 11.21 13.50
N VAL A 88 5.74 11.37 12.57
CA VAL A 88 6.89 10.47 12.40
C VAL A 88 8.11 11.12 13.05
N GLY A 89 8.92 10.35 13.77
CA GLY A 89 10.22 10.84 14.27
C GLY A 89 11.17 11.24 13.13
N ASP A 90 12.31 11.82 13.46
CA ASP A 90 13.36 12.21 12.51
C ASP A 90 14.72 11.60 12.86
N SER A 91 14.72 10.54 13.66
CA SER A 91 15.92 9.89 14.21
C SER A 91 16.76 9.17 13.16
N TYR A 92 16.16 8.84 12.00
CA TYR A 92 16.81 8.14 10.90
C TYR A 92 16.97 9.08 9.71
N GLU A 93 18.16 9.06 9.10
CA GLU A 93 18.53 9.93 7.97
C GLU A 93 17.55 9.81 6.79
N GLU A 94 17.11 8.58 6.45
CA GLU A 94 16.13 8.35 5.40
C GLU A 94 14.81 9.10 5.65
N VAL A 95 14.35 9.14 6.91
CA VAL A 95 13.11 9.82 7.27
C VAL A 95 13.28 11.34 7.17
N SER A 96 14.41 11.88 7.66
CA SER A 96 14.69 13.31 7.54
C SER A 96 14.83 13.75 6.07
N ASP A 97 15.49 12.94 5.24
CA ASP A 97 15.64 13.22 3.81
C ASP A 97 14.32 13.17 3.08
N PHE A 98 13.47 12.19 3.41
CA PHE A 98 12.14 12.11 2.84
C PHE A 98 11.29 13.31 3.25
N LYS A 99 11.30 13.74 4.52
CA LYS A 99 10.62 14.95 4.98
C LYS A 99 11.06 16.20 4.20
N ASN A 100 12.36 16.36 4.00
CA ASN A 100 12.91 17.46 3.20
C ASN A 100 12.39 17.43 1.75
N ARG A 101 12.34 16.23 1.14
CA ARG A 101 11.82 16.03 -0.22
C ARG A 101 10.33 16.36 -0.32
N VAL A 102 9.51 15.92 0.63
CA VAL A 102 8.08 16.23 0.66
C VAL A 102 7.87 17.73 0.76
N GLU A 103 8.57 18.39 1.68
CA GLU A 103 8.42 19.84 1.89
C GLU A 103 8.88 20.66 0.67
N ALA A 104 10.00 20.29 0.06
CA ALA A 104 10.49 20.95 -1.16
C ALA A 104 9.48 20.80 -2.32
N THR A 105 8.95 19.59 -2.50
CA THR A 105 7.96 19.29 -3.55
C THR A 105 6.66 20.07 -3.30
N ARG A 106 6.14 20.02 -2.07
CA ARG A 106 4.94 20.75 -1.65
C ARG A 106 5.05 22.25 -1.96
N LYS A 107 6.18 22.87 -1.62
CA LYS A 107 6.46 24.28 -1.94
C LYS A 107 6.53 24.53 -3.44
N ALA A 108 7.21 23.67 -4.19
CA ALA A 108 7.35 23.80 -5.63
C ALA A 108 6.00 23.72 -6.36
N THR A 109 5.07 22.90 -5.85
CA THR A 109 3.76 22.66 -6.47
C THR A 109 2.62 23.45 -5.84
N GLN A 110 2.89 24.36 -4.89
CA GLN A 110 1.84 25.03 -4.10
C GLN A 110 0.85 25.86 -4.95
N ASN A 111 1.30 26.32 -6.12
CA ASN A 111 0.50 27.13 -7.05
C ASN A 111 0.03 26.34 -8.27
N PHE A 112 0.06 25.00 -8.21
CA PHE A 112 -0.44 24.18 -9.30
C PHE A 112 -1.96 24.18 -9.28
N VAL A 113 -2.57 24.32 -10.45
CA VAL A 113 -4.00 24.12 -10.66
C VAL A 113 -4.24 22.68 -11.11
N THR A 114 -5.48 22.22 -10.95
CA THR A 114 -5.90 20.86 -11.32
C THR A 114 -6.93 20.91 -12.43
N ARG A 115 -6.73 20.07 -13.45
CA ARG A 115 -7.72 19.77 -14.49
C ARG A 115 -7.97 18.27 -14.48
N GLU A 116 -9.23 17.86 -14.50
CA GLU A 116 -9.61 16.45 -14.48
C GLU A 116 -10.32 16.06 -15.77
N THR A 117 -10.18 14.79 -16.11
CA THR A 117 -10.82 14.11 -17.23
C THR A 117 -11.52 12.87 -16.68
N ALA A 118 -11.97 11.96 -17.54
CA ALA A 118 -12.64 10.74 -17.06
C ALA A 118 -11.67 9.84 -16.29
N HIS A 119 -10.41 9.74 -16.74
CA HIS A 119 -9.44 8.80 -16.19
C HIS A 119 -8.17 9.45 -15.62
N PHE A 120 -7.89 10.71 -15.97
CA PHE A 120 -6.65 11.38 -15.59
C PHE A 120 -6.88 12.69 -14.81
N ARG A 121 -5.94 12.97 -13.90
CA ARG A 121 -5.80 14.24 -13.18
C ARG A 121 -4.49 14.91 -13.59
N PHE A 122 -4.59 16.09 -14.17
CA PHE A 122 -3.46 16.94 -14.53
C PHE A 122 -3.25 17.99 -13.44
N ARG A 123 -2.03 18.07 -12.90
CA ARG A 123 -1.61 19.14 -11.99
C ARG A 123 -0.48 19.91 -12.65
N TYR A 124 -0.67 21.21 -12.87
CA TYR A 124 0.27 22.03 -13.63
C TYR A 124 0.31 23.46 -13.11
N LYS A 125 1.39 24.18 -13.42
CA LYS A 125 1.48 25.62 -13.19
C LYS A 125 0.86 26.33 -14.40
N GLU A 126 -0.12 27.21 -14.17
CA GLU A 126 -0.66 28.05 -15.23
C GLU A 126 0.44 28.86 -15.93
N GLY A 127 0.35 28.98 -17.25
CA GLY A 127 1.36 29.64 -18.06
C GLY A 127 1.58 28.96 -19.41
N PRO A 128 2.75 29.16 -20.03
CA PRO A 128 3.03 28.69 -21.39
C PRO A 128 2.80 27.19 -21.60
N ASP A 129 3.06 26.36 -20.57
CA ASP A 129 2.96 24.91 -20.65
C ASP A 129 1.50 24.41 -20.73
N GLU A 130 0.52 25.28 -20.46
CA GLU A 130 -0.90 24.94 -20.55
C GLU A 130 -1.32 24.50 -21.96
N VAL A 131 -0.61 24.98 -23.00
CA VAL A 131 -0.83 24.55 -24.39
C VAL A 131 -0.68 23.03 -24.57
N LEU A 132 0.12 22.38 -23.72
CA LEU A 132 0.35 20.94 -23.78
C LEU A 132 -0.83 20.12 -23.27
N LEU A 133 -1.70 20.69 -22.42
CA LEU A 133 -2.78 19.93 -21.78
C LEU A 133 -3.81 19.42 -22.77
N THR A 134 -4.14 20.21 -23.79
CA THR A 134 -5.08 19.78 -24.84
C THR A 134 -4.59 18.52 -25.54
N TYR A 135 -3.29 18.46 -25.86
CA TYR A 135 -2.70 17.30 -26.51
C TYR A 135 -2.54 16.11 -25.55
N ALA A 136 -2.15 16.38 -24.30
CA ALA A 136 -2.00 15.35 -23.27
C ALA A 136 -3.34 14.68 -22.95
N GLU A 137 -4.40 15.47 -22.79
CA GLU A 137 -5.77 14.99 -22.56
C GLU A 137 -6.22 14.07 -23.70
N GLU A 138 -6.12 14.53 -24.96
CA GLU A 138 -6.54 13.72 -26.11
C GLU A 138 -5.78 12.40 -26.20
N VAL A 139 -4.45 12.44 -26.04
CA VAL A 139 -3.60 11.26 -26.18
C VAL A 139 -3.84 10.27 -25.04
N LEU A 140 -3.89 10.75 -23.79
CA LEU A 140 -4.04 9.88 -22.63
C LEU A 140 -5.43 9.22 -22.60
N GLU A 141 -6.50 9.98 -22.85
CA GLU A 141 -7.85 9.41 -22.89
C GLU A 141 -8.02 8.39 -24.01
N LYS A 142 -7.49 8.67 -25.21
CA LYS A 142 -7.51 7.68 -26.31
C LYS A 142 -6.68 6.45 -26.00
N SER A 143 -5.54 6.61 -25.32
CA SER A 143 -4.68 5.49 -24.94
C SER A 143 -5.34 4.60 -23.88
N TYR A 144 -6.02 5.21 -22.90
CA TYR A 144 -6.75 4.48 -21.86
C TYR A 144 -7.83 3.57 -22.44
N LEU A 145 -8.57 4.03 -23.46
CA LEU A 145 -9.58 3.19 -24.13
C LEU A 145 -9.01 1.92 -24.78
N VAL A 146 -7.70 1.87 -25.03
CA VAL A 146 -7.01 0.72 -25.63
C VAL A 146 -6.27 -0.11 -24.58
N LEU A 147 -5.65 0.53 -23.60
CA LEU A 147 -4.72 -0.11 -22.66
C LEU A 147 -5.32 -0.41 -21.29
N GLY A 148 -6.36 0.32 -20.88
CA GLY A 148 -6.80 0.40 -19.49
C GLY A 148 -5.85 1.24 -18.66
#